data_AF-A0A351A692-F1
#
_entry.id   AF-A0A351A692-F1
#
_cell.length_a   1.000
_cell.length_b   1.000
_cell.length_c   1.000
_cell.angle_alpha   90.00
_cell.angle_beta   90.00
_cell.angle_gamma   90.00
#
_symmetry.space_group_name_H-M   'P 1'
#
loop_
_entity.id
_entity.type
_entity.pdbx_description
1 polymer ?
#
loop_
_entity_poly.entity_id
_entity_poly.type
_entity_poly.pdbx_seq_one_letter_code
_entity_poly.pdbx_strand_id
1 'polypeptide(L)' 'GRIVVTESGILRAEDVALMQGEGVHTFLVGEAFMRAPDPGLELKALFGG' A
#
# COMPACT_ATOMS: atom_id res chain seq x y z
N GLY A 1 2.38 0.29 -23.17
CA GLY A 1 2.39 1.20 -22.01
C GLY A 1 3.33 0.66 -20.95
N ARG A 2 3.64 1.45 -19.92
CA ARG A 2 4.36 1.00 -18.73
C ARG A 2 3.46 1.20 -17.51
N ILE A 3 3.55 0.32 -16.52
CA ILE A 3 2.85 0.45 -15.24
C ILE A 3 3.90 0.83 -14.20
N VAL A 4 3.63 1.90 -13.44
CA VAL A 4 4.48 2.29 -12.31
C VAL A 4 4.03 1.49 -11.10
N VAL A 5 5.00 0.83 -10.45
CA VAL A 5 4.79 0.10 -9.20
C VAL A 5 5.62 0.80 -8.14
N THR A 6 4.98 1.32 -7.09
CA THR A 6 5.72 1.82 -5.92
C THR A 6 6.01 0.66 -4.97
N GLU A 7 7.22 0.65 -4.44
CA GLU A 7 7.71 -0.34 -3.50
C GLU A 7 8.31 0.35 -2.27
N SER A 8 8.14 -0.28 -1.10
CA SER A 8 8.62 0.22 0.19
C SER A 8 7.93 1.51 0.69
N GLY A 9 7.97 1.75 2.00
CA GLY A 9 7.48 3.00 2.61
C GLY A 9 5.95 3.17 2.69
N ILE A 10 5.18 2.13 2.38
CA ILE A 10 3.71 2.11 2.53
C ILE A 10 3.37 1.43 3.84
N LEU A 11 3.08 2.22 4.88
CA LEU A 11 2.84 1.73 6.25
C LEU A 11 1.47 2.13 6.80
N ARG A 12 0.80 3.09 6.17
CA ARG A 12 -0.50 3.63 6.60
C ARG A 12 -1.30 4.10 5.38
N ALA A 13 -2.61 4.23 5.55
CA ALA A 13 -3.53 4.62 4.46
C ALA A 13 -3.18 5.99 3.86
N GLU A 14 -2.58 6.90 4.63
CA GLU A 14 -2.13 8.21 4.14
C GLU A 14 -1.00 8.09 3.12
N ASP A 15 -0.11 7.10 3.25
CA ASP A 15 0.96 6.86 2.27
C ASP A 15 0.36 6.36 0.94
N VAL A 16 -0.68 5.52 1.01
CA VAL A 16 -1.44 5.07 -0.17
C VAL A 16 -2.14 6.24 -0.85
N ALA A 17 -2.86 7.06 -0.07
CA ALA A 17 -3.57 8.23 -0.59
C ALA A 17 -2.62 9.25 -1.25
N LEU A 18 -1.43 9.45 -0.66
CA LEU A 18 -0.39 10.30 -1.24
C LEU A 18 0.04 9.79 -2.62
N MET A 19 0.40 8.51 -2.72
CA MET A 19 0.84 7.92 -4.00
C MET A 19 -0.27 7.95 -5.05
N GLN A 20 -1.51 7.70 -4.66
CA GLN A 20 -2.67 7.81 -5.55
C GLN A 20 -2.89 9.26 -6.02
N GLY A 21 -2.68 10.25 -5.16
CA GLY A 21 -2.72 11.68 -5.52
C GLY A 21 -1.66 12.07 -6.56
N GLU A 22 -0.51 11.38 -6.54
CA GLU A 22 0.58 11.53 -7.51
C GLU A 22 0.43 10.62 -8.74
N GLY A 23 -0.72 9.94 -8.91
CA GLY A 23 -1.01 9.09 -10.07
C GLY A 23 -0.37 7.70 -10.04
N VAL A 24 0.09 7.23 -8.89
CA VAL A 24 0.62 5.87 -8.70
C VAL A 24 -0.44 5.00 -8.03
N HIS A 25 -0.84 3.94 -8.73
CA HIS A 25 -1.97 3.09 -8.33
C HIS A 25 -1.60 1.62 -8.13
N THR A 26 -0.33 1.25 -8.29
CA THR A 26 0.12 -0.15 -8.12
C THR A 26 1.21 -0.20 -7.07
N PHE A 27 1.07 -1.13 -6.12
CA PHE A 27 1.84 -1.18 -4.90
C PHE A 27 2.41 -2.57 -4.68
N LEU A 28 3.65 -2.63 -4.19
CA LEU A 28 4.25 -3.84 -3.64
C LEU A 28 4.54 -3.61 -2.15
N VAL A 29 3.75 -4.24 -1.28
CA VAL A 29 3.83 -4.08 0.17
C VAL A 29 4.15 -5.43 0.82
N GLY A 30 5.26 -5.49 1.55
CA GLY A 30 5.73 -6.70 2.21
C GLY A 30 5.74 -6.57 3.73
N GLU A 31 6.68 -5.78 4.26
CA GLU A 31 6.96 -5.70 5.70
C GLU A 31 5.73 -5.38 6.56
N ALA A 32 4.89 -4.43 6.16
CA ALA A 32 3.66 -4.08 6.88
C ALA A 32 2.74 -5.29 7.06
N PHE A 33 2.55 -6.09 6.00
CA PHE A 33 1.72 -7.29 6.04
C PHE A 33 2.38 -8.45 6.77
N MET A 34 3.68 -8.66 6.58
CA MET A 34 4.40 -9.79 7.18
C MET A 34 4.56 -9.66 8.70
N ARG A 35 4.50 -8.43 9.23
CA ARG A 35 4.55 -8.18 10.69
C ARG A 35 3.17 -8.10 11.33
N ALA A 36 2.11 -7.96 10.55
CA ALA A 36 0.76 -7.85 11.06
C ALA A 36 0.28 -9.19 11.64
N PRO A 37 -0.42 -9.19 12.80
CA PRO A 37 -1.07 -10.40 13.32
C PRO A 37 -2.11 -11.00 12.37
N ASP A 38 -2.76 -10.15 11.58
CA ASP A 38 -3.68 -10.53 10.50
C ASP A 38 -3.39 -9.66 9.26
N PRO A 39 -2.66 -10.21 8.27
CA PRO A 39 -2.33 -9.49 7.04
C PRO A 39 -3.57 -9.03 6.24
N GLY A 40 -4.70 -9.74 6.36
CA GLY A 40 -5.94 -9.37 5.67
C GLY A 40 -6.58 -8.12 6.28
N LEU A 41 -6.54 -7.99 7.61
CA LEU A 41 -6.97 -6.77 8.29
C LEU A 41 -6.05 -5.59 7.96
N GLU A 42 -4.74 -5.81 7.91
CA GLU A 42 -3.78 -4.78 7.53
C GLU A 42 -3.97 -4.32 6.08
N LEU A 43 -4.21 -5.26 5.16
CA LEU A 43 -4.56 -4.95 3.77
C LEU A 43 -5.82 -4.08 3.71
N LYS A 44 -6.85 -4.41 4.50
CA LYS A 44 -8.07 -3.60 4.57
C LYS A 44 -7.82 -2.23 5.22
N ALA A 45 -6.93 -2.13 6.20
CA ALA A 45 -6.56 -0.86 6.80
C ALA A 45 -5.85 0.07 5.80
N LEU A 46 -4.97 -0.48 4.95
CA LEU A 46 -4.25 0.30 3.94
C LEU A 46 -5.10 0.66 2.71
N PHE A 47 -5.99 -0.24 2.26
CA PHE A 47 -6.66 -0.12 0.95
C PHE A 47 -8.19 -0.19 0.99
N GLY A 48 -8.82 -0.45 2.13
CA GLY A 48 -10.25 -0.79 2.24
C GLY A 48 -11.23 0.37 2.31
N GLY A 49 -10.86 1.55 1.79
CA GLY A 49 -11.74 2.70 1.61
C GLY A 49 -12.72 2.53 0.44
#